data_AF-A0A954V9T5-F1
#
_entry.id   AF-A0A954V9T5-F1
#
_cell.length_a   1.000
_cell.length_b   1.000
_cell.length_c   1.000
_cell.angle_alpha   90.00
_cell.angle_beta   90.00
_cell.angle_gamma   90.00
#
_symmetry.space_group_name_H-M   'P 1'
#
loop_
_entity.id
_entity.type
_entity.pdbx_description
1 polymer ?
#
loop_
_entity_poly.entity_id
_entity_poly.type
_entity_poly.pdbx_seq_one_letter_code
_entity_poly.pdbx_strand_id
1 'polypeptide(L)' 'MNPSTVETQLPTAVTARITDDMVSVDLSDGRSISVPLVWYPRLSHATVGERNNWRLIGGGRGIH' A
#
# COMPACT_ATOMS: atom_id res chain seq x y z
N MET A 1 16.85 21.48 25.15
CA MET A 1 16.26 21.10 23.84
C MET A 1 15.50 19.81 24.06
N ASN A 2 14.17 19.87 24.05
CA ASN A 2 13.34 18.67 24.16
C ASN A 2 13.15 18.17 22.73
N PRO A 3 13.45 16.89 22.40
CA PRO A 3 12.98 16.36 21.13
C PRO A 3 11.45 16.36 21.19
N SER A 4 10.81 17.11 20.31
CA SER A 4 9.38 16.99 20.09
C SER A 4 9.14 15.57 19.59
N THR A 5 8.65 14.71 20.47
CA THR A 5 8.16 13.38 20.10
C THR A 5 7.01 13.60 19.12
N VAL A 6 7.27 13.40 17.83
CA VAL A 6 6.20 13.29 16.85
C VAL A 6 5.45 12.02 17.20
N GLU A 7 4.29 12.18 17.85
CA GLU A 7 3.35 11.11 18.09
C GLU A 7 2.98 10.53 16.71
N THR A 8 3.62 9.42 16.35
CA THR A 8 3.60 8.91 14.98
C THR A 8 2.31 8.11 14.83
N GLN A 9 1.21 8.82 14.61
CA GLN A 9 -0.03 8.18 14.22
C GLN A 9 0.25 7.41 12.92
N LEU A 10 0.19 6.08 12.96
CA LEU A 10 0.50 5.26 11.80
C LEU A 10 -0.47 5.63 10.66
N PRO A 11 0.03 6.05 9.50
CA PRO A 11 -0.85 6.41 8.42
C PRO A 11 -1.57 5.18 7.89
N THR A 12 -2.78 5.37 7.39
CA THR A 12 -3.58 4.32 6.78
C THR A 12 -3.43 4.38 5.26
N ALA A 13 -3.53 3.22 4.61
CA ALA A 13 -3.66 3.12 3.17
C ALA A 13 -4.98 3.75 2.71
N VAL A 14 -4.90 4.59 1.69
CA VAL A 14 -6.03 5.30 1.08
C VAL A 14 -6.31 4.73 -0.31
N THR A 15 -5.26 4.43 -1.07
CA THR A 15 -5.39 3.78 -2.38
C THR A 15 -4.19 2.90 -2.69
N ALA A 16 -4.40 1.92 -3.57
CA ALA A 16 -3.36 1.07 -4.09
C ALA A 16 -3.39 1.04 -5.62
N ARG A 17 -2.20 0.95 -6.22
CA ARG A 17 -2.01 0.75 -7.66
C ARG A 17 -1.07 -0.42 -7.84
N ILE A 18 -1.49 -1.38 -8.66
CA ILE A 18 -0.69 -2.54 -9.01
C ILE A 18 -0.43 -2.46 -10.51
N THR A 19 0.83 -2.27 -10.89
CA THR A 19 1.29 -2.29 -12.28
C THR A 19 1.90 -3.64 -12.61
N ASP A 20 2.54 -3.78 -13.76
CA ASP A 20 3.25 -5.01 -14.13
C ASP A 20 4.52 -5.24 -13.31
N ASP A 21 5.08 -4.19 -12.73
CA ASP A 21 6.37 -4.24 -12.05
C ASP A 21 6.29 -3.90 -10.56
N MET A 22 5.28 -3.14 -10.13
CA MET A 22 5.24 -2.53 -8.80
C MET A 22 3.86 -2.64 -8.15
N VAL A 23 3.87 -2.74 -6.82
CA VAL A 23 2.73 -2.49 -5.94
C VAL A 23 2.99 -1.18 -5.20
N SER A 24 2.13 -0.19 -5.40
CA SER A 24 2.22 1.14 -4.80
C SER A 24 0.99 1.40 -3.92
N VAL A 25 1.20 2.05 -2.78
CA VAL A 25 0.16 2.39 -1.81
C VAL A 25 0.32 3.83 -1.37
N ASP A 26 -0.72 4.63 -1.55
CA ASP A 26 -0.77 5.99 -1.04
C ASP A 26 -1.36 6.00 0.37
N LEU A 27 -0.71 6.77 1.24
CA LEU A 27 -1.00 6.85 2.65
C LEU A 27 -1.72 8.15 3.00
N SER A 28 -2.50 8.12 4.08
CA SER A 28 -3.32 9.25 4.54
C SER A 28 -2.54 10.51 4.90
N ASP A 29 -1.23 10.39 5.11
CA ASP A 29 -0.32 11.49 5.44
C ASP A 29 0.40 12.07 4.20
N GLY A 30 -0.03 11.68 2.99
CA GLY A 30 0.51 12.17 1.73
C GLY A 30 1.78 11.45 1.26
N ARG A 31 2.25 10.43 1.99
CA ARG A 31 3.35 9.57 1.54
C ARG A 31 2.84 8.49 0.58
N SER A 32 3.75 7.94 -0.20
CA SER A 32 3.51 6.76 -1.02
C SER A 32 4.63 5.74 -0.79
N ILE A 33 4.27 4.48 -0.64
CA ILE A 33 5.21 3.36 -0.50
C ILE A 33 5.07 2.47 -1.73
N SER A 34 6.19 2.03 -2.29
CA SER A 34 6.20 1.16 -3.47
C SER A 34 7.20 0.02 -3.32
N VAL A 35 6.82 -1.17 -3.78
CA VAL A 35 7.64 -2.39 -3.75
C VAL A 35 7.48 -3.17 -5.06
N PRO A 36 8.48 -3.96 -5.49
CA PRO A 36 8.36 -4.79 -6.67
C PRO A 36 7.21 -5.81 -6.57
N LEU A 37 6.41 -5.93 -7.64
CA LEU A 37 5.32 -6.91 -7.74
C LEU A 37 5.82 -8.34 -7.57
N VAL A 38 7.03 -8.62 -8.05
CA VAL A 38 7.65 -9.95 -8.02
C VAL A 38 7.83 -10.49 -6.59
N TRP A 39 7.79 -9.63 -5.56
CA TRP A 39 7.81 -10.04 -4.15
C TRP A 39 6.53 -10.72 -3.69
N TYR A 40 5.45 -10.60 -4.46
CA TYR A 40 4.15 -11.22 -4.22
C TYR A 40 3.82 -12.21 -5.34
N PRO A 41 4.33 -13.45 -5.31
CA PRO A 41 4.22 -14.40 -6.41
C PRO A 41 2.78 -14.67 -6.87
N ARG A 42 1.79 -14.60 -5.97
CA ARG A 42 0.38 -14.75 -6.34
C ARG A 42 -0.12 -13.58 -7.18
N LEU A 43 0.30 -12.36 -6.84
CA LEU A 43 -0.11 -11.15 -7.53
C LEU A 43 0.69 -10.97 -8.84
N SER A 44 1.94 -11.41 -8.88
CA SER A 44 2.75 -11.39 -10.11
C SER A 44 2.15 -12.25 -11.22
N HIS A 45 1.53 -13.38 -10.88
CA HIS A 45 0.83 -14.24 -11.84
C HIS A 45 -0.65 -13.87 -12.05
N ALA A 46 -1.17 -12.88 -11.33
CA ALA A 46 -2.55 -12.45 -11.47
C ALA A 46 -2.76 -11.66 -12.77
N THR A 47 -3.94 -11.78 -13.36
CA THR A 47 -4.37 -10.97 -14.50
C THR A 47 -4.53 -9.50 -14.09
N VAL A 48 -4.52 -8.59 -15.06
CA VAL A 48 -4.77 -7.16 -14.81
C VAL A 48 -6.13 -6.94 -14.12
N GLY A 49 -7.15 -7.71 -14.46
CA GLY A 49 -8.47 -7.65 -13.81
C GLY A 49 -8.40 -8.04 -12.33
N GLU A 50 -7.69 -9.12 -12.00
CA GLU A 50 -7.50 -9.56 -10.62
C GLU A 50 -6.64 -8.58 -9.81
N ARG A 51 -5.59 -8.02 -10.40
CA ARG A 51 -4.74 -6.99 -9.77
C ARG A 51 -5.52 -5.72 -9.47
N ASN A 52 -6.50 -5.37 -10.30
CA ASN A 52 -7.37 -4.22 -10.05
C ASN A 52 -8.51 -4.51 -9.07
N ASN A 53 -8.75 -5.78 -8.73
CA ASN A 53 -9.80 -6.21 -7.82
C ASN A 53 -9.29 -6.29 -6.38
N TRP A 54 -8.87 -5.15 -5.83
CA TRP A 54 -8.41 -5.04 -4.45
C TRP A 54 -9.34 -4.18 -3.62
N ARG A 55 -9.26 -4.31 -2.29
CA ARG A 55 -9.96 -3.43 -1.35
C ARG A 55 -9.12 -3.15 -0.10
N LEU A 56 -9.39 -2.02 0.54
CA LEU A 56 -8.86 -1.74 1.87
C LEU A 56 -9.53 -2.63 2.92
N ILE A 57 -8.75 -3.11 3.87
CA ILE A 57 -9.21 -3.87 5.03
C ILE A 57 -8.69 -3.27 6.34
N GLY A 58 -9.34 -3.61 7.46
CA GLY A 58 -8.90 -3.19 8.78
C GLY A 58 -8.83 -1.66 8.97
N GLY A 59 -9.71 -0.91 8.30
CA GLY A 59 -9.70 0.56 8.32
C GLY A 59 -8.52 1.20 7.59
N GLY A 60 -7.99 0.53 6.55
CA GLY A 60 -6.82 1.01 5.79
C GLY A 60 -5.49 0.52 6.35
N ARG A 61 -5.49 -0.48 7.23
CA ARG A 61 -4.25 -1.11 7.73
C ARG A 61 -3.69 -2.16 6.78
N GLY A 62 -4.48 -2.62 5.80
CA GLY A 62 -4.07 -3.61 4.82
C GLY A 62 -4.88 -3.56 3.54
N ILE A 63 -4.43 -4.34 2.57
CA ILE A 63 -5.04 -4.51 1.25
C ILE A 63 -5.38 -6.00 1.09
N HIS A 64 -6.54 -6.29 0.52
CA HIS A 64 -7.00 -7.64 0.20
C HIS A 64 -7.38 -7.75 -1.27
#